data_AF-A0AAU1QF29-F1
#
_entry.id   AF-A0AAU1QF29-F1
#
_cell.length_a   1.000
_cell.length_b   1.000
_cell.length_c   1.000
_cell.angle_alpha   90.00
_cell.angle_beta   90.00
_cell.angle_gamma   90.00
#
_symmetry.space_group_name_H-M   'P 1'
#
loop_
_entity.id
_entity.type
_entity.pdbx_description
1 polymer ?
#
loop_
_entity_poly.entity_id
_entity_poly.type
_entity_poly.pdbx_seq_one_letter_code
_entity_poly.pdbx_strand_id
1 'polypeptide(L)'
;MLAAGGPESTTSAGAPVPVAHYFADLRATVAMIFRTWPEARPYAGTSFLAAVLDAEHASRTAQAQPLLNTAGKKKTSKPYTAPPTDSLATGAVLQIATRLLRAADPCEARESMTPLVHRLRDADRALSVYLCRAAWISTPMRTAVGDC
;
A
#
# COMPACT_ATOMS: atom_id res chain seq x y z
N MET A 1 -12.39 19.32 13.81
CA MET A 1 -11.00 19.77 13.60
C MET A 1 -10.10 18.95 14.51
N LEU A 2 -9.01 18.37 13.98
CA LEU A 2 -7.98 17.73 14.82
C LEU A 2 -7.24 18.86 15.56
N ALA A 3 -7.01 18.72 16.87
CA ALA A 3 -6.29 19.72 17.65
C ALA A 3 -4.88 19.94 17.08
N ALA A 4 -4.41 21.19 17.10
CA ALA A 4 -3.10 21.58 16.56
C ALA A 4 -1.88 20.95 17.28
N GLY A 5 -2.11 20.16 18.34
CA GLY A 5 -1.09 19.44 19.11
C GLY A 5 -1.19 17.92 18.95
N GLY A 6 -1.39 17.43 17.73
CA GLY A 6 -1.26 16.00 17.43
C GLY A 6 0.17 15.50 17.75
N PRO A 7 0.37 14.18 17.94
CA PRO A 7 1.68 13.65 18.24
C PRO A 7 2.66 13.94 17.10
N GLU A 8 3.91 14.28 17.41
CA GLU A 8 4.94 14.53 16.39
C GLU A 8 5.38 13.23 15.68
N SER A 9 5.23 12.10 16.37
CA SER A 9 5.58 10.79 15.87
C SER A 9 4.48 9.75 16.13
N THR A 10 4.47 8.70 15.32
CA THR A 10 3.62 7.53 15.48
C THR A 10 4.41 6.29 15.09
N THR A 11 3.89 5.09 15.39
CA THR A 11 4.52 3.84 14.97
C THR A 11 4.14 3.52 13.52
N SER A 12 5.14 3.14 12.72
CA SER A 12 4.97 2.61 11.36
C SER A 12 5.98 1.49 11.14
N ALA A 13 5.51 0.33 10.67
CA ALA A 13 6.32 -0.86 10.45
C ALA A 13 7.23 -1.20 11.64
N GLY A 14 6.65 -1.14 12.86
CA GLY A 14 7.34 -1.53 14.09
C GLY A 14 8.35 -0.53 14.67
N ALA A 15 8.41 0.70 14.15
CA ALA A 15 9.29 1.72 14.70
C ALA A 15 8.64 3.13 14.71
N PRO A 16 9.09 4.03 15.62
CA PRO A 16 8.64 5.42 15.62
C PRO A 16 9.07 6.16 14.35
N VAL A 17 8.13 6.89 13.74
CA VAL A 17 8.36 7.75 12.56
C VAL A 17 7.66 9.09 12.74
N PRO A 18 8.14 10.19 12.12
CA PRO A 18 7.37 11.42 12.03
C PRO A 18 6.00 11.17 11.39
N VAL A 19 4.95 11.85 11.86
CA VAL A 19 3.59 11.65 11.34
C VAL A 19 3.48 11.85 9.83
N ALA A 20 4.27 12.76 9.25
CA ALA A 20 4.34 12.95 7.80
C ALA A 20 4.77 11.66 7.06
N HIS A 21 5.73 10.92 7.62
CA HIS A 21 6.18 9.64 7.05
C HIS A 21 5.13 8.53 7.22
N TYR A 22 4.33 8.55 8.29
CA TYR A 22 3.24 7.57 8.44
C TYR A 22 2.20 7.68 7.30
N PHE A 23 1.82 8.90 6.90
CA PHE A 23 0.91 9.08 5.77
C PHE A 23 1.54 8.66 4.43
N ALA A 24 2.84 8.87 4.29
CA ALA A 24 3.58 8.36 3.16
C ALA A 24 3.56 6.81 3.11
N ASP A 25 3.85 6.16 4.23
CA ASP A 25 3.84 4.71 4.37
C ASP A 25 2.44 4.13 4.11
N LEU A 26 1.38 4.79 4.60
CA LEU A 26 -0.01 4.43 4.29
C LEU A 26 -0.26 4.45 2.79
N ARG A 27 0.12 5.53 2.10
CA ARG A 27 -0.08 5.67 0.65
C ARG A 27 0.69 4.62 -0.13
N ALA A 28 1.92 4.32 0.28
CA ALA A 28 2.74 3.26 -0.30
C ALA A 28 2.11 1.88 -0.11
N THR A 29 1.61 1.60 1.09
CA THR A 29 0.96 0.34 1.44
C THR A 29 -0.33 0.13 0.67
N VAL A 30 -1.16 1.18 0.51
CA VAL A 30 -2.36 1.15 -0.33
C VAL A 30 -2.03 0.81 -1.79
N ALA A 31 -0.98 1.42 -2.34
CA ALA A 31 -0.53 1.11 -3.70
C ALA A 31 -0.06 -0.35 -3.82
N MET A 32 0.69 -0.85 -2.83
CA MET A 32 1.10 -2.26 -2.78
C MET A 32 -0.11 -3.19 -2.72
N ILE A 33 -1.10 -2.93 -1.85
CA ILE A 33 -2.33 -3.73 -1.74
C ILE A 33 -3.04 -3.86 -3.08
N PHE A 34 -3.29 -2.74 -3.78
CA PHE A 34 -4.00 -2.81 -5.06
C PHE A 34 -3.20 -3.45 -6.19
N ARG A 35 -1.86 -3.35 -6.17
CA ARG A 35 -0.99 -3.99 -7.18
C ARG A 35 -0.76 -5.48 -6.94
N THR A 36 -0.92 -5.92 -5.70
CA THR A 36 -0.74 -7.32 -5.31
C THR A 36 -2.04 -8.10 -5.23
N TRP A 37 -3.20 -7.42 -5.31
CA TRP A 37 -4.50 -8.07 -5.35
C TRP A 37 -4.56 -9.16 -6.46
N PRO A 38 -5.08 -10.38 -6.18
CA PRO A 38 -5.80 -10.81 -4.97
C PRO A 38 -4.94 -11.33 -3.81
N GLU A 39 -3.60 -11.28 -3.87
CA GLU A 39 -2.72 -11.76 -2.79
C GLU A 39 -2.96 -11.03 -1.46
N ALA A 40 -3.34 -9.75 -1.52
CA ALA A 40 -3.69 -8.96 -0.35
C ALA A 40 -5.11 -9.21 0.19
N ARG A 41 -5.90 -10.08 -0.45
CA ARG A 41 -7.28 -10.37 -0.06
C ARG A 41 -7.44 -10.97 1.34
N PRO A 42 -6.58 -11.89 1.81
CA PRO A 42 -6.68 -12.45 3.16
C PRO A 42 -6.53 -11.43 4.29
N TYR A 43 -5.98 -10.25 4.01
CA TYR A 43 -5.80 -9.20 5.02
C TYR A 43 -7.07 -8.38 5.28
N ALA A 44 -8.10 -8.51 4.43
CA ALA A 44 -9.38 -7.86 4.64
C ALA A 44 -10.05 -8.34 5.94
N GLY A 45 -10.63 -7.41 6.69
CA GLY A 45 -11.25 -7.74 7.98
C GLY A 45 -12.48 -8.64 7.89
N THR A 46 -13.16 -8.66 6.74
CA THR A 46 -14.34 -9.51 6.48
C THR A 46 -14.41 -9.89 5.00
N SER A 47 -15.18 -10.94 4.69
CA SER A 47 -15.47 -11.34 3.31
C SER A 47 -16.21 -10.26 2.51
N PHE A 48 -17.07 -9.48 3.17
CA PHE A 48 -17.76 -8.34 2.57
C PHE A 48 -16.78 -7.24 2.15
N LEU A 49 -15.85 -6.85 3.03
CA LEU A 49 -14.83 -5.86 2.70
C LEU A 49 -13.86 -6.35 1.62
N ALA A 50 -13.54 -7.65 1.61
CA ALA A 50 -12.78 -8.25 0.52
C ALA A 50 -13.51 -8.12 -0.83
N ALA A 51 -14.82 -8.38 -0.87
CA ALA A 51 -15.62 -8.25 -2.09
C ALA A 51 -15.72 -6.81 -2.61
N VAL A 52 -15.78 -5.82 -1.71
CA VAL A 52 -15.71 -4.40 -2.08
C VAL A 52 -14.38 -4.09 -2.78
N LEU A 53 -13.27 -4.60 -2.23
CA LEU A 53 -11.94 -4.42 -2.82
C LEU A 53 -11.74 -5.23 -4.12
N ASP A 54 -12.41 -6.39 -4.26
CA ASP A 54 -12.45 -7.16 -5.50
C ASP A 54 -13.06 -6.32 -6.64
N ALA A 55 -14.23 -5.69 -6.40
CA ALA A 55 -14.90 -4.83 -7.38
C ALA A 55 -14.07 -3.58 -7.73
N GLU A 56 -13.49 -2.94 -6.71
CA GLU A 56 -12.66 -1.77 -6.87
C GLU A 56 -11.35 -2.08 -7.63
N HIS A 57 -10.73 -3.24 -7.38
CA HIS A 57 -9.58 -3.71 -8.14
C HIS A 57 -9.95 -3.98 -9.61
N ALA A 58 -11.11 -4.61 -9.87
CA ALA A 58 -11.58 -4.83 -11.24
C ALA A 58 -11.77 -3.50 -12.00
N SER A 59 -12.34 -2.49 -11.35
CA SER A 59 -12.46 -1.13 -11.89
C SER A 59 -11.10 -0.52 -12.22
N ARG A 60 -10.13 -0.58 -11.29
CA ARG A 60 -8.75 -0.08 -11.52
C ARG A 60 -8.07 -0.78 -12.69
N THR A 61 -8.22 -2.09 -12.80
CA THR A 61 -7.64 -2.88 -13.89
C THR A 61 -8.26 -2.48 -15.24
N ALA A 62 -9.57 -2.30 -15.30
CA ALA A 62 -10.26 -1.82 -16.51
C ALA A 62 -9.77 -0.41 -16.93
N GLN A 63 -9.54 0.50 -15.97
CA GLN A 63 -8.99 1.83 -16.23
C GLN A 63 -7.51 1.81 -16.65
N ALA A 64 -6.73 0.87 -16.13
CA ALA A 64 -5.32 0.73 -16.45
C ALA A 64 -5.08 0.08 -17.83
N GLN A 65 -5.95 -0.84 -18.25
CA GLN A 65 -5.85 -1.57 -19.52
C GLN A 65 -5.61 -0.68 -20.76
N PRO A 66 -6.37 0.41 -21.00
CA PRO A 66 -6.12 1.28 -22.15
C PRO A 66 -4.79 2.05 -22.04
N LEU A 67 -4.31 2.33 -20.83
CA LEU A 67 -3.05 3.04 -20.58
C LEU A 67 -1.82 2.16 -20.86
N LEU A 68 -1.97 0.83 -20.78
CA LEU A 68 -0.93 -0.14 -21.12
C LEU A 68 -0.83 -0.40 -22.64
N ASN A 69 -1.94 -0.28 -23.35
CA ASN A 69 -2.04 -0.60 -24.79
C ASN A 69 -1.83 0.62 -25.71
N THR A 70 -1.62 1.81 -25.16
CA THR A 70 -1.33 3.00 -25.97
C THR A 70 0.16 3.05 -26.30
N ALA A 71 0.52 2.84 -27.57
CA ALA A 71 1.90 2.92 -28.05
C ALA A 71 2.53 4.30 -27.71
N GLY A 72 3.75 4.29 -27.15
CA GLY A 72 4.54 5.49 -26.88
C GLY A 72 4.26 6.22 -25.56
N LYS A 73 3.24 5.83 -24.77
CA LYS A 73 3.01 6.42 -23.44
C LYS A 73 3.73 5.63 -22.34
N LYS A 74 4.40 6.32 -21.41
CA LYS A 74 4.98 5.70 -20.21
C LYS A 74 3.86 5.01 -19.42
N LYS A 75 4.05 3.72 -19.10
CA LYS A 75 3.17 2.97 -18.19
C LYS A 75 3.01 3.78 -16.91
N THR A 76 1.77 4.13 -16.56
CA THR A 76 1.49 4.94 -15.39
C THR A 76 0.94 4.06 -14.27
N SER A 77 1.54 4.17 -13.08
CA SER A 77 1.06 3.54 -11.85
C SER A 77 -0.09 4.33 -11.19
N LYS A 78 -0.47 5.48 -11.76
CA LYS A 78 -1.49 6.39 -11.21
C LYS A 78 -2.78 5.68 -10.77
N PRO A 79 -3.38 4.75 -11.55
CA PRO A 79 -4.63 4.06 -11.16
C PRO A 79 -4.55 3.36 -9.80
N TYR A 80 -3.36 2.95 -9.38
CA TYR A 80 -3.15 2.18 -8.15
C TYR A 80 -2.65 3.03 -6.98
N THR A 81 -2.22 4.27 -7.23
CA THR A 81 -1.72 5.19 -6.20
C THR A 81 -2.75 6.24 -5.77
N ALA A 82 -3.85 6.38 -6.52
CA ALA A 82 -4.96 7.24 -6.16
C ALA A 82 -5.88 6.51 -5.17
N PRO A 83 -6.33 7.19 -4.09
CA PRO A 83 -7.31 6.61 -3.17
C PRO A 83 -8.61 6.27 -3.93
N PRO A 84 -9.36 5.24 -3.49
CA PRO A 84 -10.70 4.99 -4.01
C PRO A 84 -11.60 6.22 -3.89
N THR A 85 -12.53 6.38 -4.82
CA THR A 85 -13.58 7.41 -4.70
C THR A 85 -14.70 6.98 -3.76
N ASP A 86 -14.93 5.67 -3.65
CA ASP A 86 -15.89 5.09 -2.72
C ASP A 86 -15.33 5.10 -1.29
N SER A 87 -16.14 5.56 -0.33
CA SER A 87 -15.74 5.71 1.06
C SER A 87 -15.57 4.36 1.76
N LEU A 88 -16.38 3.36 1.39
CA LEU A 88 -16.29 2.01 1.94
C LEU A 88 -15.01 1.30 1.46
N ALA A 89 -14.69 1.39 0.17
CA ALA A 89 -13.44 0.89 -0.40
C ALA A 89 -12.21 1.60 0.21
N THR A 90 -12.31 2.91 0.43
CA THR A 90 -11.26 3.70 1.11
C THR A 90 -11.06 3.21 2.55
N GLY A 91 -12.13 3.05 3.31
CA GLY A 91 -12.07 2.52 4.68
C GLY A 91 -11.49 1.10 4.72
N ALA A 92 -11.92 0.23 3.81
CA ALA A 92 -11.47 -1.15 3.71
C ALA A 92 -9.95 -1.24 3.44
N VAL A 93 -9.44 -0.49 2.45
CA VAL A 93 -8.01 -0.53 2.12
C VAL A 93 -7.14 0.13 3.19
N LEU A 94 -7.62 1.22 3.82
CA LEU A 94 -6.92 1.85 4.93
C LEU A 94 -6.88 0.95 6.16
N GLN A 95 -7.93 0.18 6.44
CA GLN A 95 -7.91 -0.81 7.52
C GLN A 95 -6.79 -1.84 7.31
N ILE A 96 -6.65 -2.37 6.09
CA ILE A 96 -5.58 -3.31 5.74
C ILE A 96 -4.20 -2.63 5.91
N ALA A 97 -4.04 -1.43 5.33
CA ALA A 97 -2.78 -0.70 5.38
C ALA A 97 -2.36 -0.39 6.82
N THR A 98 -3.27 0.13 7.64
CA THR A 98 -3.01 0.40 9.06
C THR A 98 -2.69 -0.89 9.82
N ARG A 99 -3.35 -2.01 9.54
CA ARG A 99 -3.01 -3.30 10.16
C ARG A 99 -1.58 -3.74 9.86
N LEU A 100 -1.16 -3.64 8.60
CA LEU A 100 0.21 -3.98 8.18
C LEU A 100 1.26 -3.06 8.81
N LEU A 101 0.95 -1.76 8.96
CA LEU A 101 1.87 -0.78 9.56
C LEU A 101 1.92 -0.82 11.09
N ARG A 102 0.92 -1.42 11.74
CA ARG A 102 0.81 -1.53 13.21
C ARG A 102 1.57 -2.71 13.82
N ALA A 103 2.44 -3.36 13.05
CA ALA A 103 3.35 -4.38 13.57
C ALA A 103 4.08 -3.89 14.83
N ALA A 104 4.31 -4.79 15.78
CA ALA A 104 4.97 -4.47 17.05
C ALA A 104 6.45 -4.15 16.85
N ASP A 105 7.09 -4.79 15.88
CA ASP A 105 8.50 -4.58 15.54
C ASP A 105 8.77 -4.73 14.02
N PRO A 106 9.95 -4.29 13.54
CA PRO A 106 10.27 -4.35 12.11
C PRO A 106 10.35 -5.76 11.53
N CYS A 107 10.61 -6.80 12.34
CA CYS A 107 10.64 -8.19 11.87
C CYS A 107 9.21 -8.67 11.58
N GLU A 108 8.26 -8.41 12.49
CA GLU A 108 6.85 -8.73 12.28
C GLU A 108 6.28 -7.98 11.05
N ALA A 109 6.65 -6.70 10.88
CA ALA A 109 6.26 -5.92 9.70
C ALA A 109 6.75 -6.60 8.41
N ARG A 110 8.02 -7.01 8.38
CA ARG A 110 8.62 -7.69 7.23
C ARG A 110 7.93 -9.03 6.96
N GLU A 111 7.76 -9.87 7.97
CA GLU A 111 7.09 -11.18 7.83
C GLU A 111 5.67 -11.03 7.28
N SER A 112 4.91 -10.08 7.83
CA SER A 112 3.53 -9.80 7.40
C SER A 112 3.45 -9.25 5.96
N MET A 113 4.46 -8.49 5.52
CA MET A 113 4.47 -7.92 4.16
C MET A 113 5.15 -8.82 3.11
N THR A 114 5.90 -9.84 3.52
CA THR A 114 6.70 -10.70 2.63
C THR A 114 5.89 -11.28 1.46
N PRO A 115 4.68 -11.85 1.65
CA PRO A 115 3.88 -12.34 0.52
C PRO A 115 3.54 -11.24 -0.50
N LEU A 116 3.23 -10.04 -0.01
CA LEU A 116 2.88 -8.90 -0.86
C LEU A 116 4.11 -8.38 -1.62
N VAL A 117 5.27 -8.33 -0.97
CA VAL A 117 6.53 -7.91 -1.60
C VAL A 117 6.93 -8.86 -2.72
N HIS A 118 6.84 -10.17 -2.50
CA HIS A 118 7.09 -11.17 -3.55
C HIS A 118 6.13 -10.99 -4.71
N ARG A 119 4.82 -10.92 -4.44
CA ARG A 119 3.82 -10.70 -5.49
C ARG A 119 4.04 -9.39 -6.24
N LEU A 120 4.44 -8.33 -5.55
CA LEU A 120 4.67 -7.02 -6.14
C LEU A 120 5.85 -7.05 -7.10
N ARG A 121 6.89 -7.84 -6.81
CA ARG A 121 8.04 -7.99 -7.73
C ARG A 121 7.63 -8.64 -9.04
N ASP A 122 6.75 -9.63 -8.97
CA ASP A 122 6.25 -10.35 -10.14
C ASP A 122 5.28 -9.47 -10.96
N ALA A 123 4.41 -8.72 -10.29
CA ALA A 123 3.40 -7.89 -10.93
C ALA A 123 3.91 -6.51 -11.39
N ASP A 124 4.89 -5.94 -10.68
CA ASP A 124 5.40 -4.57 -10.87
C ASP A 124 6.80 -4.36 -10.28
N ARG A 125 7.82 -4.94 -10.94
CA ARG A 125 9.23 -4.79 -10.53
C ARG A 125 9.66 -3.33 -10.36
N ALA A 126 9.14 -2.42 -11.19
CA ALA A 126 9.48 -1.00 -11.13
C ALA A 126 8.95 -0.35 -9.85
N LEU A 127 7.69 -0.62 -9.47
CA LEU A 127 7.13 -0.14 -8.22
C LEU A 127 7.84 -0.77 -7.01
N SER A 128 8.14 -2.07 -7.04
CA SER A 128 8.89 -2.73 -5.97
C SER A 128 10.24 -2.03 -5.72
N VAL A 129 11.04 -1.81 -6.78
CA VAL A 129 12.33 -1.10 -6.66
C VAL A 129 12.15 0.35 -6.18
N TYR A 130 11.09 1.02 -6.65
CA TYR A 130 10.79 2.40 -6.25
C TYR A 130 10.48 2.49 -4.76
N LEU A 131 9.65 1.59 -4.21
CA LEU A 131 9.29 1.59 -2.79
C LEU A 131 10.52 1.38 -1.90
N CYS A 132 11.48 0.53 -2.29
CA CYS A 132 12.72 0.34 -1.54
C CYS A 132 13.63 1.59 -1.49
N ARG A 133 13.49 2.52 -2.45
CA ARG A 133 14.38 3.68 -2.64
C ARG A 133 13.73 5.03 -2.35
N ALA A 134 12.42 5.07 -2.17
CA ALA A 134 11.67 6.29 -2.01
C ALA A 134 12.04 7.02 -0.71
N ALA A 135 12.78 8.12 -0.81
CA ALA A 135 13.21 8.91 0.35
C ALA A 135 12.05 9.54 1.14
N TRP A 136 10.85 9.61 0.55
CA TRP A 136 9.64 10.12 1.20
C TRP A 136 8.91 9.06 2.05
N ILE A 137 9.30 7.78 1.94
CA ILE A 137 8.81 6.67 2.75
C ILE A 137 9.77 6.46 3.93
N SER A 138 9.24 6.06 5.09
CA SER A 138 10.05 5.84 6.27
C SER A 138 11.10 4.73 6.08
N THR A 139 12.22 4.83 6.79
CA THR A 139 13.24 3.77 6.79
C THR A 139 12.68 2.41 7.23
N PRO A 140 11.87 2.30 8.32
CA PRO A 140 11.25 1.04 8.72
C PRO A 140 10.41 0.40 7.60
N MET A 141 9.59 1.20 6.92
CA MET A 141 8.78 0.73 5.80
C MET A 141 9.65 0.28 4.62
N ARG A 142 10.72 1.02 4.29
CA ARG A 142 11.68 0.61 3.25
C ARG A 142 12.38 -0.71 3.57
N THR A 143 12.72 -0.94 4.84
CA THR A 143 13.29 -2.20 5.31
C THR A 143 12.26 -3.33 5.24
N ALA A 144 11.00 -3.09 5.59
CA ALA A 144 9.94 -4.09 5.52
C ALA A 144 9.63 -4.55 4.07
N VAL A 145 9.80 -3.67 3.08
CA VAL A 145 9.58 -3.99 1.65
C VAL A 145 10.86 -4.33 0.87
N GLY A 146 12.03 -4.16 1.50
CA GLY A 146 13.35 -4.40 0.93
C GLY A 146 13.81 -5.86 1.07
N ASP A 147 14.77 -6.25 0.22
CA ASP A 147 15.57 -7.47 0.43
C ASP A 147 16.76 -7.14 1.35
N CYS A 148 17.11 -8.09 2.23
CA CYS A 148 18.45 -8.15 2.81
C CYS A 148 19.49 -8.48 1.73
#